data_AF-A0A2L0BXI7-F1
#
_entry.id   AF-A0A2L0BXI7-F1
#
_cell.length_a   1.000
_cell.length_b   1.000
_cell.length_c   1.000
_cell.angle_alpha   90.00
_cell.angle_beta   90.00
_cell.angle_gamma   90.00
#
_symmetry.space_group_name_H-M   'P 1'
#
loop_
_entity.id
_entity.type
_entity.pdbx_description
1 polymer ?
#
loop_
_entity_poly.entity_id
_entity_poly.type
_entity_poly.pdbx_seq_one_letter_code
_entity_poly.pdbx_strand_id
1 'polypeptide(L)'
;VFLKTAFFPLIVGILIWFWRRVHMLSRKPALLECMLFALGCSLAILDIPVEYLMLSFNMPYMLLLSDIRQGVFYANLLSFWLIFAGEHMLVQDNGEKNSLKLYWKHLSTIVIGCLSLLVFDLCERGTQLVNPFYSIWVTPVGTNLALSFIILAGISASIYFLFLCHMLWRVFKNIRVRRSVLPSMSHARRLHYEGIIYRFNFLMMATVICAALTVISFILSQVAEGQNKWDENMEVDLVSAFH
;
A
#
# COMPACT_ATOMS: atom_id res chain seq x y z
N VAL A 1 -1.41 -7.65 -19.50
CA VAL A 1 -0.41 -6.74 -20.13
C VAL A 1 -1.06 -5.52 -20.81
N PHE A 2 -2.10 -5.70 -21.62
CA PHE A 2 -2.82 -4.56 -22.24
C PHE A 2 -3.32 -3.54 -21.21
N LEU A 3 -3.90 -4.01 -20.10
CA LEU A 3 -4.34 -3.18 -18.98
C LEU A 3 -3.22 -2.26 -18.46
N LYS A 4 -2.07 -2.83 -18.08
CA LYS A 4 -0.87 -2.09 -17.64
C LYS A 4 -0.42 -1.04 -18.66
N THR A 5 -0.45 -1.39 -19.94
CA THR A 5 -0.05 -0.51 -21.05
C THR A 5 -0.99 0.69 -21.23
N ALA A 6 -2.28 0.50 -20.97
CA ALA A 6 -3.27 1.57 -21.02
C ALA A 6 -3.20 2.49 -19.78
N PHE A 7 -3.05 1.91 -18.58
CA PHE A 7 -3.03 2.69 -17.33
C PHE A 7 -1.71 3.41 -17.07
N PHE A 8 -0.56 2.84 -17.49
CA PHE A 8 0.74 3.46 -17.28
C PHE A 8 0.85 4.91 -17.78
N PRO A 9 0.56 5.24 -19.07
CA PRO A 9 0.66 6.62 -19.55
C PRO A 9 -0.37 7.54 -18.88
N LEU A 10 -1.54 7.02 -18.51
CA LEU A 10 -2.57 7.76 -17.78
C LEU A 10 -2.05 8.17 -16.39
N ILE A 11 -1.50 7.22 -15.64
CA ILE A 11 -0.95 7.46 -14.30
C ILE A 11 0.22 8.44 -14.36
N VAL A 12 1.13 8.27 -15.32
CA VAL A 12 2.26 9.20 -15.52
C VAL A 12 1.74 10.61 -15.86
N GLY A 13 0.74 10.74 -16.73
CA GLY A 13 0.11 12.02 -17.04
C GLY A 13 -0.49 12.70 -15.81
N ILE A 14 -1.21 11.95 -14.98
CA ILE A 14 -1.80 12.45 -13.72
C ILE A 14 -0.71 12.86 -12.72
N LEU A 15 0.38 12.10 -12.59
CA LEU A 15 1.51 12.42 -11.71
C LEU A 15 2.22 13.71 -12.12
N ILE A 16 2.51 13.87 -13.41
CA ILE A 16 3.14 15.09 -13.95
C ILE A 16 2.22 16.28 -13.71
N TRP A 17 0.93 16.13 -13.99
CA TRP A 17 -0.06 17.17 -13.74
C TRP A 17 -0.15 17.55 -12.25
N PHE A 18 -0.23 16.55 -11.37
CA PHE A 18 -0.30 16.73 -9.93
C PHE A 18 0.93 17.47 -9.40
N TRP A 19 2.13 17.01 -9.76
CA TRP A 19 3.38 17.62 -9.30
C TRP A 19 3.57 19.04 -9.82
N ARG A 20 3.21 19.28 -11.09
CA ARG A 20 3.20 20.63 -11.66
C ARG A 20 2.25 21.55 -10.89
N ARG A 21 1.05 21.08 -10.54
CA ARG A 21 0.08 21.85 -9.76
C ARG A 21 0.60 22.17 -8.37
N VAL A 22 1.23 21.22 -7.68
CA VAL A 22 1.84 21.45 -6.36
C VAL A 22 2.90 22.55 -6.43
N HIS A 23 3.77 22.53 -7.44
CA HIS A 23 4.83 23.54 -7.60
C HIS A 23 4.33 24.94 -8.03
N MET A 24 3.11 25.06 -8.55
CA MET A 24 2.53 26.38 -8.85
C MET A 24 2.08 27.13 -7.59
N LEU A 25 1.95 26.46 -6.45
CA LEU A 25 1.60 27.12 -5.19
C LEU A 25 2.84 27.81 -4.59
N SER A 26 2.65 28.97 -3.96
CA SER A 26 3.72 29.75 -3.32
C SER A 26 4.28 29.13 -2.01
N ARG A 27 3.81 27.94 -1.62
CA ARG A 27 4.21 27.23 -0.39
C ARG A 27 5.08 26.03 -0.70
N LYS A 28 5.87 25.57 0.30
CA LYS A 28 6.57 24.28 0.20
C LYS A 28 5.54 23.13 0.16
N PRO A 29 5.81 22.05 -0.61
CA PRO A 29 4.95 20.88 -0.65
C PRO A 29 4.71 20.31 0.75
N ALA A 30 3.46 19.96 1.04
CA ALA A 30 3.12 19.31 2.30
C ALA A 30 3.62 17.86 2.31
N LEU A 31 3.88 17.32 3.51
CA LEU A 31 4.34 15.94 3.66
C LEU A 31 3.40 14.94 2.97
N LEU A 32 2.09 15.15 3.11
CA LEU A 32 1.05 14.31 2.51
C LEU A 32 1.05 14.38 0.98
N GLU A 33 1.37 15.54 0.38
CA GLU A 33 1.52 15.69 -1.07
C GLU A 33 2.75 14.93 -1.58
N CYS A 34 3.87 14.98 -0.86
CA CYS A 34 5.06 14.20 -1.16
C CYS A 34 4.82 12.69 -1.05
N MET A 35 4.12 12.24 -0.02
CA MET A 35 3.77 10.82 0.16
C MET A 35 2.81 10.34 -0.93
N LEU A 36 1.83 11.16 -1.33
CA LEU A 36 0.93 10.83 -2.42
C LEU A 36 1.67 10.73 -3.77
N PHE A 37 2.63 11.63 -4.00
CA PHE A 37 3.51 11.56 -5.17
C PHE A 37 4.34 10.27 -5.16
N ALA A 38 4.96 9.92 -4.04
CA ALA A 38 5.72 8.68 -3.89
C ALA A 38 4.86 7.42 -4.13
N LEU A 39 3.64 7.40 -3.59
CA LEU A 39 2.68 6.31 -3.82
C LEU A 39 2.32 6.19 -5.30
N GLY A 40 2.03 7.32 -5.96
CA GLY A 40 1.76 7.36 -7.40
C GLY A 40 2.96 6.89 -8.22
N CYS A 41 4.17 7.30 -7.87
CA CYS A 41 5.40 6.81 -8.51
C CYS A 41 5.55 5.29 -8.36
N SER A 42 5.30 4.72 -7.17
CA SER A 42 5.34 3.25 -7.02
C SER A 42 4.25 2.53 -7.81
N LEU A 43 3.06 3.12 -7.94
CA LEU A 43 2.00 2.56 -8.79
C LEU A 43 2.41 2.61 -10.27
N ALA A 44 2.96 3.74 -10.72
CA ALA A 44 3.50 3.86 -12.07
C ALA A 44 4.60 2.82 -12.32
N ILE A 45 5.50 2.61 -11.35
CA ILE A 45 6.54 1.57 -11.41
C ILE A 45 5.91 0.18 -11.51
N LEU A 46 4.79 -0.11 -10.86
CA LEU A 46 4.08 -1.40 -10.94
C LEU A 46 3.42 -1.63 -12.31
N ASP A 47 2.94 -0.55 -12.94
CA ASP A 47 2.24 -0.60 -14.23
C ASP A 47 3.16 -0.47 -15.45
N ILE A 48 4.47 -0.23 -15.29
CA ILE A 48 5.41 -0.30 -16.42
C ILE A 48 5.27 -1.68 -17.09
N PRO A 49 4.95 -1.75 -18.40
CA PRO A 49 4.72 -3.02 -19.09
C PRO A 49 6.06 -3.68 -19.49
N VAL A 50 6.92 -3.96 -18.50
CA VAL A 50 8.24 -4.60 -18.71
C VAL A 50 8.10 -6.04 -19.21
N GLU A 51 6.91 -6.64 -19.07
CA GLU A 51 6.55 -7.95 -19.61
C GLU A 51 6.73 -8.03 -21.13
N TYR A 52 6.56 -6.92 -21.87
CA TYR A 52 6.80 -6.92 -23.33
C TYR A 52 8.25 -7.21 -23.69
N LEU A 53 9.20 -6.88 -22.81
CA LEU A 53 10.61 -7.18 -23.05
C LEU A 53 10.87 -8.70 -23.06
N MET A 54 10.01 -9.50 -22.41
CA MET A 54 10.12 -10.96 -22.45
C MET A 54 9.85 -11.57 -23.83
N LEU A 55 9.15 -10.85 -24.73
CA LEU A 55 8.96 -11.30 -26.11
C LEU A 55 10.27 -11.29 -26.91
N SER A 56 11.20 -10.41 -26.54
CA SER A 56 12.48 -10.24 -27.24
C SER A 56 13.67 -10.82 -26.48
N PHE A 57 13.61 -10.89 -25.15
CA PHE A 57 14.69 -11.34 -24.28
C PHE A 57 14.20 -12.36 -23.26
N ASN A 58 14.95 -13.43 -23.05
CA ASN A 58 14.66 -14.36 -21.98
C ASN A 58 15.06 -13.74 -20.62
N MET A 59 14.09 -13.38 -19.79
CA MET A 59 14.31 -12.75 -18.47
C MET A 59 13.81 -13.66 -17.34
N PRO A 60 14.64 -14.60 -16.83
CA PRO A 60 14.21 -15.53 -15.78
C PRO A 60 13.88 -14.83 -14.44
N TYR A 61 14.42 -13.62 -14.21
CA TYR A 61 14.20 -12.82 -12.99
C TYR A 61 12.88 -12.05 -12.95
N MET A 62 12.00 -12.22 -13.95
CA MET A 62 10.78 -11.43 -14.07
C MET A 62 9.82 -11.60 -12.88
N LEU A 63 9.68 -12.81 -12.36
CA LEU A 63 8.86 -13.09 -11.17
C LEU A 63 9.37 -12.30 -9.96
N LEU A 64 10.67 -12.44 -9.65
CA LEU A 64 11.32 -11.72 -8.55
C LEU A 64 11.20 -10.20 -8.72
N LEU A 65 11.37 -9.68 -9.94
CA LEU A 65 11.20 -8.25 -10.21
C LEU A 65 9.75 -7.79 -9.96
N SER A 66 8.76 -8.61 -10.33
CA SER A 66 7.35 -8.32 -10.07
C SER A 66 7.05 -8.26 -8.57
N ASP A 67 7.56 -9.22 -7.79
CA ASP A 67 7.38 -9.25 -6.34
C ASP A 67 8.01 -8.03 -5.67
N ILE A 68 9.23 -7.67 -6.07
CA ILE A 68 9.92 -6.47 -5.56
C ILE A 68 9.10 -5.21 -5.85
N ARG A 69 8.56 -5.06 -7.07
CA ARG A 69 7.73 -3.91 -7.45
C ARG A 69 6.45 -3.84 -6.61
N GLN A 70 5.78 -4.98 -6.40
CA GLN A 70 4.59 -5.07 -5.54
C GLN A 70 4.93 -4.76 -4.07
N GLY A 71 6.03 -5.31 -3.56
CA GLY A 71 6.52 -5.04 -2.21
C GLY A 71 6.80 -3.55 -1.97
N VAL A 72 7.44 -2.87 -2.93
CA VAL A 72 7.66 -1.41 -2.86
C VAL A 72 6.35 -0.64 -2.85
N PHE A 73 5.37 -1.03 -3.69
CA PHE A 73 4.05 -0.40 -3.70
C PHE A 73 3.33 -0.57 -2.35
N TYR A 74 3.29 -1.78 -1.79
CA TYR A 74 2.67 -2.03 -0.50
C TYR A 74 3.38 -1.30 0.64
N ALA A 75 4.71 -1.24 0.64
CA ALA A 75 5.47 -0.47 1.62
C ALA A 75 5.09 1.03 1.59
N ASN A 76 4.98 1.62 0.39
CA ASN A 76 4.55 3.01 0.23
C ASN A 76 3.07 3.21 0.63
N LEU A 77 2.18 2.27 0.31
CA LEU A 77 0.78 2.34 0.68
C LEU A 77 0.59 2.31 2.20
N LEU A 78 1.24 1.37 2.89
CA LEU A 78 1.20 1.29 4.36
C LEU A 78 1.81 2.54 5.01
N SER A 79 2.94 3.02 4.47
CA SER A 79 3.57 4.26 4.94
C SER A 79 2.66 5.47 4.75
N PHE A 80 1.97 5.57 3.62
CA PHE A 80 0.99 6.61 3.34
C PHE A 80 -0.14 6.59 4.36
N TRP A 81 -0.74 5.44 4.66
CA TRP A 81 -1.83 5.34 5.63
C TRP A 81 -1.45 5.76 7.03
N LEU A 82 -0.25 5.37 7.47
CA LEU A 82 0.26 5.73 8.78
C LEU A 82 0.50 7.24 8.90
N ILE A 83 1.16 7.82 7.90
CA ILE A 83 1.44 9.27 7.88
C ILE A 83 0.12 10.04 7.72
N PHE A 84 -0.80 9.58 6.89
CA PHE A 84 -2.12 10.19 6.71
C PHE A 84 -2.90 10.24 8.03
N ALA A 85 -3.00 9.12 8.75
CA ALA A 85 -3.64 9.08 10.07
C ALA A 85 -2.92 9.97 11.09
N GLY A 86 -1.59 10.03 11.03
CA GLY A 86 -0.75 10.86 11.90
C GLY A 86 -0.94 12.35 11.70
N GLU A 87 -0.88 12.81 10.45
CA GLU A 87 -1.05 14.22 10.12
C GLU A 87 -2.42 14.74 10.57
N HIS A 88 -3.47 13.94 10.36
CA HIS A 88 -4.83 14.30 10.79
C HIS A 88 -5.01 14.30 12.32
N MET A 89 -4.14 13.61 13.07
CA MET A 89 -4.08 13.68 14.54
C MET A 89 -3.29 14.91 15.02
N LEU A 90 -2.11 15.18 14.44
CA LEU A 90 -1.23 16.29 14.87
C LEU A 90 -1.78 17.67 14.52
N VAL A 91 -2.44 17.82 13.37
CA VAL A 91 -3.14 19.06 12.98
C VAL A 91 -4.20 19.46 14.02
N GLN A 92 -4.66 18.53 14.86
CA GLN A 92 -5.66 18.79 15.90
C GLN A 92 -5.05 19.18 17.26
N ASP A 93 -3.82 18.76 17.55
CA ASP A 93 -3.20 18.87 18.87
C ASP A 93 -2.05 19.90 18.95
N ASN A 94 -1.23 20.09 17.91
CA ASN A 94 -0.17 21.12 17.89
C ASN A 94 0.25 21.47 16.44
N GLY A 95 0.27 22.76 16.10
CA GLY A 95 0.63 23.28 14.76
C GLY A 95 2.12 23.22 14.41
N GLU A 96 2.88 22.28 14.95
CA GLU A 96 4.31 22.14 14.64
C GLU A 96 4.53 21.58 13.24
N LYS A 97 5.66 21.98 12.62
CA LYS A 97 6.00 21.57 11.26
C LYS A 97 6.34 20.08 11.22
N ASN A 98 5.48 19.31 10.56
CA ASN A 98 5.63 17.87 10.46
C ASN A 98 6.88 17.48 9.68
N SER A 99 7.71 16.62 10.29
CA SER A 99 8.87 16.01 9.65
C SER A 99 8.75 14.49 9.74
N LEU A 100 9.23 13.79 8.71
CA LEU A 100 9.27 12.32 8.68
C LEU A 100 9.94 11.70 9.92
N LYS A 101 10.85 12.45 10.57
CA LYS A 101 11.55 12.02 11.78
C LYS A 101 10.60 11.70 12.93
N LEU A 102 9.46 12.38 13.04
CA LEU A 102 8.48 12.13 14.09
C LEU A 102 7.83 10.74 13.94
N TYR A 103 7.66 10.28 12.71
CA TYR A 103 7.04 8.99 12.38
C TYR A 103 8.07 7.85 12.22
N TRP A 104 9.37 8.14 12.32
CA TRP A 104 10.44 7.20 12.00
C TRP A 104 10.36 5.87 12.75
N LYS A 105 9.97 5.90 14.04
CA LYS A 105 9.82 4.68 14.85
C LYS A 105 8.70 3.77 14.37
N HIS A 106 7.66 4.33 13.77
CA HIS A 106 6.55 3.56 13.23
C HIS A 106 6.81 3.11 11.80
N LEU A 107 7.47 3.98 11.02
CA LEU A 107 7.93 3.66 9.67
C LEU A 107 8.98 2.53 9.68
N SER A 108 9.86 2.49 10.69
CA SER A 108 10.87 1.45 10.81
C SER A 108 10.25 0.06 10.96
N THR A 109 9.10 -0.08 11.61
CA THR A 109 8.37 -1.35 11.70
C THR A 109 7.99 -1.86 10.31
N ILE A 110 7.40 -1.00 9.47
CA ILE A 110 7.04 -1.32 8.09
C ILE A 110 8.28 -1.74 7.30
N VAL A 111 9.35 -0.94 7.38
CA VAL A 111 10.62 -1.21 6.66
C VAL A 111 11.21 -2.55 7.07
N ILE A 112 11.24 -2.88 8.37
CA ILE A 112 11.74 -4.16 8.86
C ILE A 112 10.89 -5.32 8.33
N GLY A 113 9.57 -5.18 8.32
CA GLY A 113 8.65 -6.19 7.79
C GLY A 113 8.86 -6.44 6.30
N CYS A 114 8.88 -5.37 5.50
CA CYS A 114 9.12 -5.44 4.06
C CYS A 114 10.52 -5.96 3.73
N LEU A 115 11.55 -5.54 4.47
CA LEU A 115 12.91 -6.04 4.29
C LEU A 115 13.01 -7.54 4.61
N SER A 116 12.31 -8.01 5.64
CA SER A 116 12.28 -9.44 6.00
C SER A 116 11.67 -10.29 4.88
N LEU A 117 10.55 -9.83 4.30
CA LEU A 117 9.92 -10.49 3.15
C LEU A 117 10.80 -10.41 1.89
N LEU A 118 11.46 -9.27 1.66
CA LEU A 118 12.39 -9.12 0.54
C LEU A 118 13.56 -10.10 0.63
N VAL A 119 14.16 -10.26 1.81
CA VAL A 119 15.23 -11.24 2.02
C VAL A 119 14.71 -12.66 1.80
N PHE A 120 13.50 -12.97 2.29
CA PHE A 120 12.87 -14.27 2.02
C PHE A 120 12.69 -14.52 0.52
N ASP A 121 12.12 -13.58 -0.23
CA ASP A 121 11.92 -13.69 -1.68
C ASP A 121 13.26 -13.82 -2.44
N LEU A 122 14.30 -13.09 -2.02
CA LEU A 122 15.64 -13.21 -2.61
C LEU A 122 16.27 -14.58 -2.32
N CYS A 123 16.05 -15.14 -1.12
CA CYS A 123 16.55 -16.46 -0.75
C CYS A 123 15.81 -17.58 -1.48
N GLU A 124 14.49 -17.47 -1.70
CA GLU A 124 13.70 -18.48 -2.39
C GLU A 124 13.72 -18.29 -3.90
N ARG A 125 13.19 -17.18 -4.42
CA ARG A 125 13.05 -16.93 -5.86
C ARG A 125 14.36 -16.47 -6.51
N GLY A 126 15.24 -15.81 -5.75
CA GLY A 126 16.54 -15.39 -6.28
C GLY A 126 17.50 -16.56 -6.54
N THR A 127 17.49 -17.58 -5.68
CA THR A 127 18.29 -18.81 -5.89
C THR A 127 17.69 -19.71 -6.96
N GLN A 128 16.36 -19.69 -7.14
CA GLN A 128 15.66 -20.38 -8.22
C GLN A 128 16.11 -19.94 -9.63
N LEU A 129 16.70 -18.75 -9.76
CA LEU A 129 17.28 -18.27 -11.03
C LEU A 129 18.48 -19.11 -11.50
N VAL A 130 19.24 -19.65 -10.55
CA VAL A 130 20.40 -20.50 -10.85
C VAL A 130 19.99 -21.97 -10.84
N ASN A 131 19.14 -22.36 -9.89
CA ASN A 131 18.65 -23.73 -9.77
C ASN A 131 17.11 -23.75 -9.64
N PRO A 132 16.37 -24.04 -10.72
CA PRO A 132 14.90 -24.00 -10.71
C PRO A 132 14.27 -25.06 -9.79
N PHE A 133 15.03 -26.08 -9.37
CA PHE A 133 14.59 -27.10 -8.42
C PHE A 133 14.93 -26.78 -6.97
N TYR A 134 15.56 -25.62 -6.71
CA TYR A 134 15.84 -25.18 -5.36
C TYR A 134 14.54 -24.84 -4.62
N SER A 135 14.47 -25.33 -3.40
CA SER A 135 13.44 -24.94 -2.44
C SER A 135 14.07 -24.79 -1.06
N ILE A 136 13.91 -23.61 -0.47
CA ILE A 136 14.43 -23.29 0.86
C ILE A 136 13.89 -24.25 1.94
N TRP A 137 12.71 -24.81 1.70
CA TRP A 137 11.96 -25.71 2.56
C TRP A 137 12.53 -27.14 2.67
N VAL A 138 13.46 -27.51 1.78
CA VAL A 138 14.04 -28.86 1.75
C VAL A 138 15.11 -29.04 2.82
N THR A 139 15.84 -27.97 3.15
CA THR A 139 16.93 -28.03 4.13
C THR A 139 16.46 -27.56 5.51
N PRO A 140 16.85 -28.23 6.61
CA PRO A 140 16.39 -27.82 7.94
C PRO A 140 16.86 -26.41 8.33
N VAL A 141 18.07 -26.03 7.91
CA VAL A 141 18.60 -24.68 8.14
C VAL A 141 17.83 -23.64 7.32
N GLY A 142 17.56 -23.92 6.04
CA GLY A 142 16.77 -23.05 5.18
C GLY A 142 15.35 -22.84 5.70
N THR A 143 14.65 -23.92 6.07
CA THR A 143 13.30 -23.86 6.63
C THR A 143 13.23 -23.01 7.91
N ASN A 144 14.17 -23.18 8.85
CA ASN A 144 14.21 -22.38 10.06
C ASN A 144 14.44 -20.89 9.78
N LEU A 145 15.30 -20.58 8.81
CA LEU A 145 15.57 -19.21 8.38
C LEU A 145 14.36 -18.58 7.67
N ALA A 146 13.73 -19.31 6.75
CA ALA A 146 12.50 -18.90 6.06
C ALA A 146 11.37 -18.59 7.04
N LEU A 147 11.09 -19.52 7.96
CA LEU A 147 10.08 -19.34 9.00
C LEU A 147 10.39 -18.14 9.89
N SER A 148 11.67 -17.91 10.23
CA SER A 148 12.08 -16.75 11.03
C SER A 148 11.73 -15.42 10.33
N PHE A 149 11.99 -15.29 9.03
CA PHE A 149 11.63 -14.08 8.27
C PHE A 149 10.12 -13.88 8.14
N ILE A 150 9.37 -14.96 7.88
CA ILE A 150 7.90 -14.92 7.78
C ILE A 150 7.29 -14.53 9.13
N ILE A 151 7.75 -15.12 10.23
CA ILE A 151 7.28 -14.81 11.59
C ILE A 151 7.61 -13.35 11.93
N LEU A 152 8.83 -12.88 11.64
CA LEU A 152 9.24 -11.50 11.88
C LEU A 152 8.37 -10.51 11.09
N ALA A 153 8.09 -10.80 9.82
CA ALA A 153 7.19 -10.00 8.99
C ALA A 153 5.76 -9.99 9.55
N GLY A 154 5.25 -11.15 9.98
CA GLY A 154 3.91 -11.29 10.59
C GLY A 154 3.77 -10.51 11.90
N ILE A 155 4.77 -10.57 12.79
CA ILE A 155 4.80 -9.78 14.03
C ILE A 155 4.81 -8.27 13.70
N SER A 156 5.66 -7.86 12.74
CA SER A 156 5.74 -6.46 12.31
C SER A 156 4.41 -5.95 11.75
N ALA A 157 3.77 -6.72 10.85
CA ALA A 157 2.46 -6.41 10.29
C ALA A 157 1.38 -6.32 11.38
N SER A 158 1.42 -7.20 12.38
CA SER A 158 0.47 -7.20 13.50
C SER A 158 0.62 -5.94 14.37
N ILE A 159 1.85 -5.58 14.72
CA ILE A 159 2.15 -4.35 15.48
C ILE A 159 1.70 -3.12 14.69
N TYR A 160 1.99 -3.08 13.38
CA TYR A 160 1.53 -2.01 12.50
C TYR A 160 0.01 -1.89 12.48
N PHE A 161 -0.70 -3.01 12.32
CA PHE A 161 -2.16 -3.02 12.24
C PHE A 161 -2.80 -2.51 13.54
N LEU A 162 -2.37 -3.02 14.69
CA LEU A 162 -2.87 -2.56 16.00
C LEU A 162 -2.64 -1.05 16.19
N PHE A 163 -1.46 -0.58 15.80
CA PHE A 163 -1.11 0.84 15.87
C PHE A 163 -1.99 1.70 14.96
N LEU A 164 -2.19 1.28 13.71
CA LEU A 164 -3.05 1.98 12.74
C LEU A 164 -4.50 2.04 13.25
N CYS A 165 -5.05 0.92 13.76
CA CYS A 165 -6.38 0.88 14.34
C CYS A 165 -6.52 1.86 15.52
N HIS A 166 -5.53 1.89 16.42
CA HIS A 166 -5.53 2.82 17.55
C HIS A 166 -5.48 4.29 17.08
N MET A 167 -4.66 4.62 16.08
CA MET A 167 -4.60 5.97 15.52
C MET A 167 -5.92 6.38 14.87
N LEU A 168 -6.50 5.50 14.04
CA LEU A 168 -7.79 5.75 13.41
C LEU A 168 -8.88 5.96 14.46
N TRP A 169 -8.94 5.12 15.49
CA TRP A 169 -9.86 5.30 16.61
C TRP A 169 -9.71 6.67 17.26
N ARG A 170 -8.47 7.09 17.55
CA ARG A 170 -8.21 8.42 18.12
C ARG A 170 -8.67 9.54 17.21
N VAL A 171 -8.39 9.47 15.91
CA VAL A 171 -8.83 10.47 14.93
C VAL A 171 -10.34 10.56 14.89
N PHE A 172 -11.06 9.42 14.85
CA PHE A 172 -12.52 9.41 14.90
C PHE A 172 -13.07 9.99 16.22
N LYS A 173 -12.46 9.64 17.36
CA LYS A 173 -12.85 10.19 18.67
C LYS A 173 -12.67 11.72 18.71
N ASN A 174 -11.53 12.22 18.23
CA ASN A 174 -11.23 13.65 18.20
C ASN A 174 -12.16 14.41 17.24
N ILE A 175 -12.45 13.85 16.06
CA ILE A 175 -13.43 14.42 15.12
C ILE A 175 -14.80 14.50 15.79
N ARG A 176 -15.22 13.45 16.51
CA ARG A 176 -16.51 13.42 17.23
C ARG A 176 -16.60 14.53 18.29
N VAL A 177 -15.54 14.71 19.09
CA VAL A 177 -15.47 15.77 20.11
C VAL A 177 -15.41 17.15 19.47
N ARG A 178 -14.63 17.37 18.42
CA ARG A 178 -14.56 18.67 17.74
C ARG A 178 -15.88 19.04 17.06
N ARG A 179 -16.60 18.06 16.51
CA ARG A 179 -17.91 18.27 15.87
C ARG A 179 -18.96 18.84 16.82
N SER A 180 -18.89 18.56 18.12
CA SER A 180 -19.81 19.17 19.10
C SER A 180 -19.47 20.63 19.43
N VAL A 181 -18.23 21.06 19.21
CA VAL A 181 -17.74 22.43 19.47
C VAL A 181 -17.70 23.30 18.19
N LEU A 182 -17.91 22.70 17.02
CA LEU A 182 -17.97 23.42 15.74
C LEU A 182 -19.00 24.58 15.69
N PRO A 183 -20.20 24.48 16.30
CA PRO A 183 -21.21 25.54 16.24
C PRO A 183 -20.79 26.84 16.95
N SER A 184 -19.84 26.79 17.89
CA SER A 184 -19.37 27.95 18.64
C SER A 184 -18.16 28.65 18.01
N MET A 185 -17.72 28.21 16.83
CA MET A 185 -16.58 28.80 16.11
C MET A 185 -17.01 29.84 15.06
N SER A 186 -16.08 30.74 14.72
CA SER A 186 -16.29 31.68 13.61
C SER A 186 -16.51 30.95 12.28
N HIS A 187 -17.35 31.52 11.41
CA HIS A 187 -17.78 30.89 10.16
C HIS A 187 -16.62 30.43 9.26
N ALA A 188 -15.59 31.28 9.08
CA ALA A 188 -14.43 30.95 8.27
C ALA A 188 -13.62 29.76 8.81
N ARG A 189 -13.45 29.68 10.14
CA ARG A 189 -12.73 28.58 10.79
C ARG A 189 -13.54 27.28 10.73
N ARG A 190 -14.86 27.37 10.93
CA ARG A 190 -15.78 26.25 10.82
C ARG A 190 -15.71 25.60 9.44
N LEU A 191 -15.80 26.39 8.36
CA LEU A 191 -15.77 25.87 6.99
C LEU A 191 -14.45 25.16 6.67
N HIS A 192 -13.33 25.70 7.14
CA HIS A 192 -12.02 25.08 6.98
C HIS A 192 -11.94 23.69 7.66
N TYR A 193 -12.40 23.58 8.91
CA TYR A 193 -12.42 22.30 9.64
C TYR A 193 -13.42 21.30 9.06
N GLU A 194 -14.61 21.75 8.66
CA GLU A 194 -15.60 20.90 7.97
C GLU A 194 -15.00 20.31 6.68
N GLY A 195 -14.26 21.12 5.92
CA GLY A 195 -13.56 20.65 4.73
C GLY A 195 -12.49 19.60 5.02
N ILE A 196 -11.70 19.75 6.09
CA ILE A 196 -10.70 18.75 6.51
C ILE A 196 -11.37 17.44 6.93
N ILE A 197 -12.44 17.52 7.75
CA ILE A 197 -13.18 16.34 8.22
C ILE A 197 -13.84 15.60 7.05
N TYR A 198 -14.41 16.34 6.10
CA TYR A 198 -15.04 15.76 4.91
C TYR A 198 -14.03 15.00 4.06
N ARG A 199 -12.87 15.61 3.74
CA ARG A 199 -11.81 14.95 2.96
C ARG A 199 -11.30 13.68 3.64
N PHE A 200 -11.12 13.73 4.96
CA PHE A 200 -10.72 12.57 5.74
C PHE A 200 -11.76 11.44 5.65
N ASN A 201 -13.02 11.73 5.93
CA ASN A 201 -14.09 10.73 5.90
C ASN A 201 -14.31 10.15 4.51
N PHE A 202 -14.24 10.98 3.47
CA PHE A 202 -14.36 10.52 2.08
C PHE A 202 -13.27 9.52 1.73
N LEU A 203 -12.01 9.86 2.02
CA LEU A 203 -10.89 8.97 1.73
C LEU A 203 -10.99 7.67 2.55
N MET A 204 -11.26 7.77 3.85
CA MET A 204 -11.41 6.60 4.72
C MET A 204 -12.52 5.65 4.25
N MET A 205 -13.68 6.19 3.85
CA MET A 205 -14.79 5.37 3.35
C MET A 205 -14.42 4.65 2.06
N ALA A 206 -13.82 5.38 1.10
CA ALA A 206 -13.37 4.79 -0.15
C ALA A 206 -12.36 3.65 0.08
N THR A 207 -11.46 3.82 1.05
CA THR A 207 -10.46 2.80 1.40
C THR A 207 -11.06 1.58 2.06
N VAL A 208 -11.99 1.74 3.01
CA VAL A 208 -12.66 0.59 3.64
C VAL A 208 -13.47 -0.19 2.60
N ILE A 209 -14.16 0.49 1.69
CA ILE A 209 -14.89 -0.15 0.59
C ILE A 209 -13.90 -0.91 -0.31
N CYS A 210 -12.80 -0.27 -0.72
CA CYS A 210 -11.78 -0.90 -1.56
C CYS A 210 -11.18 -2.15 -0.88
N ALA A 211 -10.77 -2.04 0.39
CA ALA A 211 -10.22 -3.17 1.14
C ALA A 211 -11.24 -4.29 1.34
N ALA A 212 -12.51 -3.96 1.63
CA ALA A 212 -13.58 -4.95 1.76
C ALA A 212 -13.81 -5.70 0.44
N LEU A 213 -13.87 -4.97 -0.69
CA LEU A 213 -13.99 -5.58 -2.01
C LEU A 213 -12.79 -6.49 -2.30
N THR A 214 -11.56 -6.05 -2.02
CA THR A 214 -10.36 -6.89 -2.21
C THR A 214 -10.44 -8.19 -1.40
N VAL A 215 -10.83 -8.13 -0.12
CA VAL A 215 -10.93 -9.32 0.73
C VAL A 215 -12.07 -10.24 0.29
N ILE A 216 -13.24 -9.70 0.00
CA ILE A 216 -14.39 -10.48 -0.48
C ILE A 216 -14.03 -11.18 -1.79
N SER A 217 -13.49 -10.45 -2.76
CA SER A 217 -13.08 -11.01 -4.04
C SER A 217 -11.97 -12.06 -3.90
N PHE A 218 -11.00 -11.84 -3.00
CA PHE A 218 -9.97 -12.84 -2.70
C PHE A 218 -10.58 -14.13 -2.13
N ILE A 219 -11.49 -14.02 -1.16
CA ILE A 219 -12.17 -15.19 -0.58
C ILE A 219 -12.97 -15.94 -1.65
N LEU A 220 -13.71 -15.21 -2.50
CA LEU A 220 -14.46 -15.81 -3.61
C LEU A 220 -13.53 -16.53 -4.59
N SER A 221 -12.37 -15.96 -4.92
CA SER A 221 -11.37 -16.59 -5.80
C SER A 221 -10.85 -17.89 -5.20
N GLN A 222 -10.53 -17.91 -3.90
CA GLN A 222 -10.04 -19.11 -3.21
C GLN A 222 -11.11 -20.21 -3.13
N VAL A 223 -12.38 -19.84 -2.91
CA VAL A 223 -13.50 -20.79 -2.92
C VAL A 223 -13.76 -21.32 -4.32
N ALA A 224 -13.72 -20.45 -5.34
CA ALA A 224 -13.91 -20.83 -6.73
C ALA A 224 -12.80 -21.77 -7.23
N GLU A 225 -11.53 -21.52 -6.92
CA GLU A 225 -10.42 -22.46 -7.21
C GLU A 225 -10.63 -23.82 -6.55
N GLY A 226 -11.21 -23.84 -5.34
CA GLY A 226 -11.61 -25.06 -4.65
C GLY A 226 -12.74 -25.82 -5.36
N GLN A 227 -13.71 -25.13 -5.95
CA GLN A 227 -14.86 -25.71 -6.67
C GLN A 227 -14.56 -26.09 -8.13
N ASN A 228 -13.71 -25.33 -8.84
CA ASN A 228 -13.32 -25.60 -10.23
C ASN A 228 -12.55 -26.93 -10.38
N LYS A 229 -11.98 -27.45 -9.29
CA LYS A 229 -11.41 -28.82 -9.26
C LYS A 229 -12.47 -29.94 -9.35
N TRP A 230 -13.76 -29.63 -9.19
CA TRP A 230 -14.86 -30.61 -9.10
C TRP A 230 -15.92 -30.47 -10.19
N ASP A 231 -16.00 -29.34 -10.89
CA ASP A 231 -16.99 -29.09 -11.93
C ASP A 231 -16.32 -28.52 -13.18
N GLU A 232 -16.26 -29.30 -14.26
CA GLU A 232 -15.60 -28.92 -15.53
C GLU A 232 -16.42 -27.91 -16.36
N ASN A 233 -17.60 -27.45 -15.88
CA ASN A 233 -18.58 -26.74 -16.71
C ASN A 233 -18.75 -25.23 -16.44
N MET A 234 -17.89 -24.56 -15.67
CA MET A 234 -18.03 -23.13 -15.43
C MET A 234 -17.00 -22.30 -16.24
N GLU A 235 -17.41 -21.83 -17.43
CA GLU A 235 -16.59 -21.06 -18.40
C GLU A 235 -16.19 -19.64 -17.96
N VAL A 236 -16.49 -19.22 -16.72
CA VAL A 236 -16.14 -17.88 -16.23
C VAL A 236 -14.91 -17.97 -15.33
N ASP A 237 -13.74 -17.60 -15.87
CA ASP A 237 -12.48 -17.47 -15.12
C ASP A 237 -12.54 -16.27 -14.16
N LEU A 238 -13.24 -16.45 -13.02
CA LEU A 238 -13.33 -15.47 -11.93
C LEU A 238 -11.94 -15.02 -11.42
N VAL A 239 -10.93 -15.88 -11.55
CA VAL A 239 -9.53 -15.60 -11.21
C VAL A 239 -8.93 -14.53 -12.13
N SER A 240 -9.25 -14.57 -13.42
CA SER A 240 -8.78 -13.58 -14.41
C SER A 240 -9.49 -12.23 -14.29
N ALA A 241 -10.75 -12.23 -13.85
CA ALA A 241 -11.51 -11.01 -13.60
C ALA A 241 -11.02 -10.25 -12.34
N PHE A 242 -10.32 -10.95 -11.44
CA PHE A 242 -9.80 -10.38 -10.20
C PHE A 242 -8.39 -9.78 -10.35
N HIS A 243 -7.56 -10.35 -11.23
CA HIS A 243 -6.15 -9.98 -11.43
C HIS A 243 -5.92 -8.90 -12.49
#